data_AF-A0A0G0V9H8-F1
#
_entry.id   AF-A0A0G0V9H8-F1
#
_cell.length_a   1.000
_cell.length_b   1.000
_cell.length_c   1.000
_cell.angle_alpha   90.00
_cell.angle_beta   90.00
_cell.angle_gamma   90.00
#
_symmetry.space_group_name_H-M   'P 1'
#
loop_
_entity.id
_entity.type
_entity.pdbx_description
1 polymer ?
#
loop_
_entity_poly.entity_id
_entity_poly.type
_entity_poly.pdbx_seq_one_letter_code
_entity_poly.pdbx_strand_id
1 'polypeptide(L)'
;MIIPLMYFLIAYGIFVAIAGFFLFFNLYHILMFGLQGFKTLLVILLYLTTILLVVWFSYELILAYDWTGEILLNEFISSLMPSIL
;
A
#
# COMPACT_ATOMS: atom_id res chain seq x y z
N MET A 1 -17.92 18.22 -8.84
CA MET A 1 -16.61 18.55 -9.46
C MET A 1 -15.99 17.26 -9.92
N ILE A 2 -15.62 17.16 -11.19
CA ILE A 2 -15.01 15.97 -11.76
C ILE A 2 -13.49 16.10 -11.56
N ILE A 3 -12.86 15.05 -11.03
CA ILE A 3 -11.41 14.98 -10.82
C ILE A 3 -10.87 13.74 -11.54
N PRO A 4 -9.77 13.87 -12.30
CA PRO A 4 -9.07 12.71 -12.86
C PRO A 4 -8.61 11.74 -11.78
N LEU A 5 -8.96 10.45 -11.93
CA LEU A 5 -8.56 9.36 -11.03
C LEU A 5 -7.03 9.25 -10.92
N MET A 6 -6.31 9.63 -11.98
CA MET A 6 -4.85 9.66 -12.05
C MET A 6 -4.20 10.31 -10.82
N TYR A 7 -4.74 11.41 -10.28
CA TYR A 7 -4.14 12.07 -9.12
C TYR A 7 -4.16 11.18 -7.87
N PHE A 8 -5.23 10.41 -7.67
CA PHE A 8 -5.34 9.48 -6.55
C PHE A 8 -4.45 8.24 -6.76
N LEU A 9 -4.41 7.71 -7.99
CA LEU A 9 -3.56 6.56 -8.31
C LEU A 9 -2.07 6.89 -8.20
N ILE A 10 -1.65 8.10 -8.59
CA ILE A 10 -0.26 8.55 -8.39
C ILE A 10 0.07 8.64 -6.91
N ALA A 11 -0.78 9.29 -6.10
CA ALA A 11 -0.55 9.39 -4.67
C ALA A 11 -0.48 8.01 -3.99
N TYR A 12 -1.38 7.10 -4.37
CA TYR A 12 -1.37 5.72 -3.89
C TYR A 12 -0.13 4.95 -4.35
N GLY A 13 0.27 5.10 -5.61
CA GLY A 13 1.48 4.49 -6.16
C GLY A 13 2.76 4.96 -5.45
N ILE A 14 2.85 6.25 -5.13
CA ILE A 14 3.96 6.80 -4.32
C ILE A 14 3.97 6.15 -2.93
N PHE A 15 2.82 6.04 -2.27
CA PHE A 15 2.70 5.38 -0.98
C PHE A 15 3.17 3.92 -1.05
N VAL A 16 2.74 3.16 -2.05
CA VAL A 16 3.15 1.76 -2.27
C VAL A 16 4.65 1.66 -2.55
N ALA A 17 5.22 2.58 -3.34
CA ALA A 17 6.65 2.62 -3.64
C ALA A 17 7.49 2.88 -2.38
N ILE A 18 7.05 3.82 -1.53
CA ILE A 18 7.68 4.10 -0.23
C ILE A 18 7.59 2.86 0.67
N ALA A 19 6.43 2.22 0.75
CA ALA A 19 6.25 0.99 1.53
C ALA A 19 7.18 -0.14 1.03
N GLY A 20 7.30 -0.31 -0.28
CA GLY A 20 8.25 -1.24 -0.90
C GLY A 20 9.71 -0.92 -0.56
N PHE A 21 10.10 0.36 -0.60
CA PHE A 21 11.43 0.80 -0.17
C PHE A 21 11.71 0.44 1.29
N PHE A 22 10.76 0.68 2.20
CA PHE A 22 10.88 0.30 3.61
C PHE A 22 11.02 -1.23 3.79
N LEU A 23 10.36 -2.05 2.96
CA LEU A 23 10.57 -3.49 2.96
C LEU A 23 12.03 -3.85 2.66
N PHE A 24 12.65 -3.24 1.64
CA PHE A 24 14.06 -3.52 1.32
C PHE A 24 14.99 -3.08 2.44
N PHE A 25 14.73 -1.92 3.05
CA PHE A 25 15.49 -1.45 4.22
C PHE A 25 15.38 -2.43 5.40
N ASN A 26 14.18 -2.90 5.71
CA ASN A 26 13.97 -3.87 6.79
C ASN A 26 14.67 -5.19 6.49
N LEU A 27 14.58 -5.70 5.26
CA LEU A 27 15.27 -6.93 4.85
C LEU A 27 16.79 -6.78 5.00
N TYR A 28 17.36 -5.67 4.54
CA TYR A 28 18.78 -5.35 4.73
C TYR A 28 19.17 -5.32 6.21
N HIS A 29 18.38 -4.66 7.05
CA HIS A 29 18.64 -4.59 8.49
C HIS A 29 18.65 -6.00 9.12
N ILE A 30 17.74 -6.88 8.72
CA ILE A 30 17.68 -8.26 9.23
C ILE A 30 18.92 -9.06 8.80
N LEU A 31 19.34 -8.92 7.54
CA LEU A 31 20.52 -9.61 7.02
C LEU A 31 21.82 -9.16 7.68
N MET A 32 21.95 -7.86 7.96
CA MET A 32 23.19 -7.28 8.52
C MET A 32 23.31 -7.41 10.04
N PHE A 33 22.23 -7.16 10.78
CA PHE A 33 22.26 -7.13 12.23
C PHE A 33 21.83 -8.45 12.89
N GLY A 34 21.45 -9.43 12.07
CA GLY A 34 21.08 -10.77 12.52
C GLY A 34 19.79 -10.80 13.33
N LEU A 35 19.40 -12.01 13.71
CA LEU A 35 18.17 -12.28 14.43
C LEU A 35 18.48 -12.45 15.92
N GLN A 36 17.86 -11.65 16.79
CA GLN A 36 17.99 -11.76 18.26
C GLN A 36 17.26 -12.98 18.85
N GLY A 37 17.01 -14.04 18.05
CA GLY A 37 16.35 -15.27 18.45
C GLY A 37 15.19 -15.70 17.56
N PHE A 38 14.66 -16.91 17.82
CA PHE A 38 13.61 -17.54 17.00
C PHE A 38 12.28 -16.77 17.00
N LYS A 39 11.88 -16.18 18.14
CA LYS A 39 10.66 -15.36 18.22
C LYS A 39 10.73 -14.15 17.28
N THR A 40 11.89 -13.48 17.26
CA THR A 40 12.16 -12.32 16.41
C THR A 40 12.11 -12.72 14.93
N LEU A 41 12.69 -13.86 14.56
CA LEU A 41 12.59 -14.43 13.22
C LEU A 41 11.13 -14.62 12.79
N LEU A 42 10.30 -15.22 13.64
CA LEU A 42 8.89 -15.50 13.30
C LEU A 42 8.11 -14.20 13.07
N VAL A 43 8.27 -13.22 13.94
CA VAL A 43 7.62 -11.90 13.80
C VAL A 43 8.07 -11.21 12.51
N ILE A 44 9.37 -11.26 12.20
CA ILE A 44 9.93 -10.72 10.96
C ILE A 44 9.35 -11.40 9.73
N LEU A 45 9.26 -12.73 9.72
CA LEU A 45 8.70 -13.48 8.59
C LEU A 45 7.23 -13.10 8.36
N LEU A 46 6.42 -13.04 9.42
CA LEU A 46 5.04 -12.60 9.32
C LEU A 46 4.92 -11.17 8.79
N TYR A 47 5.75 -10.26 9.29
CA TYR A 47 5.80 -8.88 8.81
C TYR A 47 6.15 -8.83 7.32
N LEU A 48 7.24 -9.48 6.91
CA LEU A 48 7.71 -9.51 5.51
C LEU A 48 6.68 -10.13 4.57
N THR A 49 6.07 -11.25 4.95
CA THR A 49 5.00 -11.88 4.15
C THR A 49 3.80 -10.96 4.03
N THR A 50 3.37 -10.33 5.12
CA THR A 50 2.21 -9.43 5.10
C THR A 50 2.46 -8.22 4.21
N ILE A 51 3.61 -7.57 4.33
CA ILE A 51 3.92 -6.40 3.51
C ILE A 51 4.12 -6.77 2.04
N LEU A 52 4.71 -7.94 1.73
CA LEU A 52 4.82 -8.45 0.36
C LEU A 52 3.43 -8.66 -0.26
N LEU A 53 2.51 -9.28 0.47
CA LEU A 53 1.13 -9.45 0.02
C LEU A 53 0.46 -8.10 -0.21
N VAL A 54 0.62 -7.14 0.70
CA VAL A 54 0.04 -5.79 0.55
C VAL A 54 0.58 -5.10 -0.70
N VAL A 55 1.90 -5.11 -0.93
CA VAL A 55 2.51 -4.51 -2.13
C VAL A 55 2.03 -5.21 -3.39
N TRP A 56 1.97 -6.55 -3.40
CA TRP A 56 1.48 -7.34 -4.53
C TRP A 56 0.01 -7.02 -4.87
N PHE A 57 -0.88 -7.07 -3.89
CA PHE A 57 -2.29 -6.72 -4.08
C PHE A 57 -2.47 -5.27 -4.53
N SER A 58 -1.65 -4.36 -3.99
CA SER A 58 -1.71 -2.95 -4.38
C SER A 58 -1.27 -2.74 -5.83
N TYR A 59 -0.25 -3.47 -6.29
CA TYR A 59 0.20 -3.45 -7.67
C TYR A 59 -0.88 -3.95 -8.64
N GLU A 60 -1.49 -5.11 -8.35
CA GLU A 60 -2.61 -5.65 -9.14
C GLU A 60 -3.80 -4.68 -9.17
N LEU A 61 -4.13 -4.07 -8.03
CA LEU A 61 -5.20 -3.10 -7.92
C LEU A 61 -4.92 -1.88 -8.81
N ILE A 62 -3.72 -1.31 -8.76
CA ILE A 62 -3.34 -0.15 -9.58
C ILE A 62 -3.42 -0.47 -11.08
N LEU A 63 -3.02 -1.67 -11.49
CA LEU A 63 -3.08 -2.09 -12.90
C LEU A 63 -4.51 -2.33 -13.40
N ALA A 64 -5.42 -2.73 -12.51
CA ALA A 64 -6.80 -2.99 -12.87
C ALA A 64 -7.62 -1.71 -13.14
N TYR A 65 -7.17 -0.55 -12.64
CA TYR A 65 -7.86 0.73 -12.86
C TYR A 65 -7.46 1.41 -14.18
N ASP A 66 -8.45 1.98 -14.85
CA ASP A 66 -8.24 2.90 -15.96
C ASP A 66 -7.73 4.25 -15.44
N TRP A 67 -6.50 4.60 -15.81
CA TRP A 67 -5.84 5.84 -15.40
C TRP A 67 -6.47 7.11 -15.99
N THR A 68 -7.24 6.95 -17.07
CA THR A 68 -8.00 8.05 -17.69
C THR A 68 -9.40 8.21 -17.09
N GLY A 69 -9.76 7.35 -16.13
CA GLY A 69 -11.03 7.41 -15.43
C GLY A 69 -11.24 8.72 -14.69
N GLU A 70 -12.51 9.09 -14.54
CA GLU A 70 -12.95 10.29 -13.84
C GLU A 70 -13.72 9.90 -12.58
N ILE A 71 -13.51 10.63 -11.48
CA ILE A 71 -14.29 10.48 -10.26
C ILE A 71 -15.08 11.76 -9.99
N LEU A 72 -16.36 11.59 -9.64
CA LEU A 72 -17.17 12.65 -9.08
C LEU A 72 -16.79 12.87 -7.61
N LEU A 73 -16.16 14.01 -7.31
CA LEU A 73 -15.65 14.31 -5.95
C LEU A 73 -16.74 14.23 -4.89
N ASN A 74 -17.96 14.64 -5.20
CA ASN A 74 -19.10 14.58 -4.29
C ASN A 74 -19.50 13.14 -3.95
N GLU A 75 -19.48 12.23 -4.93
CA GLU A 75 -19.75 10.81 -4.71
C GLU A 75 -18.65 10.18 -3.84
N PHE A 76 -17.39 10.49 -4.13
CA PHE A 76 -16.25 10.04 -3.34
C PHE A 76 -16.30 10.55 -1.88
N ILE A 77 -16.57 11.84 -1.66
CA ILE A 77 -16.69 12.37 -0.29
C ILE A 77 -17.88 11.71 0.43
N SER A 78 -19.00 11.48 -0.26
CA SER A 78 -20.15 10.80 0.32
C SER A 78 -19.89 9.34 0.68
N SER A 79 -19.00 8.63 -0.04
CA SER A 79 -18.62 7.26 0.29
C SER A 79 -17.68 7.17 1.49
N LEU A 80 -16.93 8.24 1.79
CA LEU A 80 -16.05 8.33 2.96
C LEU A 80 -16.80 8.70 4.25
N MET A 81 -17.97 9.31 4.15
CA MET A 81 -18.81 9.62 5.30
C MET A 81 -19.81 8.47 5.49
N PRO A 82 -19.64 7.59 6.49
CA PRO A 82 -20.66 6.59 6.79
C PRO A 82 -21.97 7.33 7.08
N SER A 83 -23.09 6.86 6.51
CA SER A 83 -24.40 7.39 6.85
C SER A 83 -24.59 7.26 8.36
N ILE A 84 -24.62 8.39 9.06
CA ILE A 84 -25.00 8.44 10.47
C ILE A 84 -26.51 8.11 10.49
N LEU A 85 -26.83 6.83 10.60
CA LEU A 85 -28.14 6.29 10.92
C LEU A 85 -27.96 5.25 12.02
#